data_AF-A0A959WHS4-F1
#
_entry.id   AF-A0A959WHS4-F1
#
_cell.length_a   1.000
_cell.length_b   1.000
_cell.length_c   1.000
_cell.angle_alpha   90.00
_cell.angle_beta   90.00
_cell.angle_gamma   90.00
#
_symmetry.space_group_name_H-M   'P 1'
#
loop_
_entity.id
_entity.type
_entity.pdbx_description
1 polymer ?
#
loop_
_entity_poly.entity_id
_entity_poly.type
_entity_poly.pdbx_seq_one_letter_code
_entity_poly.pdbx_strand_id
1 'polypeptide(L)'
;MARWALAMSAAGRLDDRDVRGLQAGLTADWGADGTFGAGALDLGWALLAARAAAMEPPQLALERLRLTQGTDGGWPSRSGARADTVTTATALQALATWGEPRDSDTVRRARRWLLRQQRRDGGFPVWRGRRSTAVETAWATLGIRALGDDPRSASWRRRGGGGPLGYLRRLQGASGGVVVTAGGRESVLATALTALAFAGRPLPLESTASAVVVSHGPRVIRRSPVDGGHPGEVVLVAYRDNPGGTGVDPGQVRFVVGGRDVTAAARVTSLGLQVATNRVGPRPATAVLLLTDRAGNSSRTVWTIGR
;
A
#
# COMPACT_ATOMS: atom_id res chain seq x y z
N MET A 1 12.94 -8.35 -11.55
CA MET A 1 13.18 -7.99 -10.13
C MET A 1 11.90 -7.76 -9.33
N ALA A 2 10.91 -7.00 -9.84
CA ALA A 2 9.68 -6.66 -9.10
C ALA A 2 8.91 -7.84 -8.45
N ARG A 3 8.76 -8.97 -9.16
CA ARG A 3 8.04 -10.16 -8.65
C ARG A 3 8.74 -10.85 -7.48
N TRP A 4 10.08 -10.89 -7.50
CA TRP A 4 10.88 -11.46 -6.42
C TRP A 4 10.81 -10.57 -5.17
N ALA A 5 10.93 -9.26 -5.34
CA ALA A 5 10.83 -8.33 -4.23
C ALA A 5 9.45 -8.34 -3.55
N LEU A 6 8.36 -8.47 -4.32
CA LEU A 6 7.02 -8.60 -3.74
C LEU A 6 6.84 -9.92 -2.99
N ALA A 7 7.45 -11.01 -3.45
CA ALA A 7 7.45 -12.28 -2.73
C ALA A 7 8.26 -12.19 -1.42
N MET A 8 9.43 -11.55 -1.44
CA MET A 8 10.27 -11.36 -0.25
C MET A 8 9.65 -10.37 0.74
N SER A 9 9.01 -9.31 0.25
CA SER A 9 8.24 -8.36 1.05
C SER A 9 7.06 -9.04 1.75
N ALA A 10 6.28 -9.83 1.00
CA ALA A 10 5.18 -10.62 1.55
C ALA A 10 5.64 -11.65 2.60
N ALA A 11 6.87 -12.17 2.45
CA ALA A 11 7.49 -13.07 3.42
C ALA A 11 8.10 -12.34 4.64
N GLY A 12 8.16 -11.01 4.64
CA GLY A 12 8.84 -10.23 5.68
C GLY A 12 10.36 -10.44 5.70
N ARG A 13 10.97 -10.77 4.56
CA ARG A 13 12.37 -11.19 4.44
C ARG A 13 13.24 -10.29 3.57
N LEU A 14 12.76 -9.10 3.19
CA LEU A 14 13.64 -8.13 2.54
C LEU A 14 14.61 -7.58 3.58
N ASP A 15 15.91 -7.76 3.34
CA ASP A 15 16.94 -7.08 4.11
C ASP A 15 17.32 -5.72 3.48
N ASP A 16 18.16 -4.95 4.17
CA ASP A 16 18.60 -3.63 3.70
C ASP A 16 19.33 -3.67 2.35
N ARG A 17 20.03 -4.77 2.05
CA ARG A 17 20.74 -4.95 0.78
C ARG A 17 19.73 -5.20 -0.33
N ASP A 18 18.72 -6.02 -0.08
CA ASP A 18 17.63 -6.32 -1.01
C ASP A 18 16.82 -5.07 -1.34
N VAL A 19 16.49 -4.26 -0.32
CA VAL A 19 15.80 -2.98 -0.50
C VAL A 19 16.63 -2.03 -1.34
N ARG A 20 17.92 -1.81 -1.02
CA ARG A 20 18.80 -0.94 -1.81
C ARG A 20 18.96 -1.43 -3.24
N GLY A 21 19.12 -2.74 -3.45
CA GLY A 21 19.23 -3.33 -4.78
C GLY A 21 17.95 -3.12 -5.60
N LEU A 22 16.79 -3.31 -4.98
CA LEU A 22 15.51 -3.06 -5.64
C LEU A 22 15.34 -1.58 -5.99
N GLN A 23 15.64 -0.67 -5.06
CA GLN A 23 15.57 0.77 -5.27
C GLN A 23 16.50 1.21 -6.41
N ALA A 24 17.75 0.73 -6.43
CA ALA A 24 18.70 1.07 -7.47
C ALA A 24 18.24 0.58 -8.86
N GLY A 25 17.80 -0.67 -8.96
CA GLY A 25 17.31 -1.23 -10.22
C GLY A 25 16.05 -0.55 -10.71
N LEU A 26 15.11 -0.27 -9.80
CA LEU A 26 13.90 0.45 -10.12
C LEU A 26 14.22 1.88 -10.62
N THR A 27 15.08 2.62 -9.91
CA THR A 27 15.55 3.97 -10.32
C THR A 27 16.18 3.96 -11.70
N ALA A 28 16.99 2.95 -12.02
CA ALA A 28 17.68 2.85 -13.31
C ALA A 28 16.71 2.62 -14.49
N ASP A 29 15.59 1.92 -14.23
CA ASP A 29 14.65 1.51 -15.27
C ASP A 29 13.48 2.49 -15.47
N TRP A 30 13.26 3.45 -14.55
CA TRP A 30 12.20 4.44 -14.72
C TRP A 30 12.53 5.47 -15.80
N GLY A 31 11.60 5.63 -16.73
CA GLY A 31 11.60 6.76 -17.64
C GLY A 31 11.24 8.06 -16.91
N ALA A 32 11.83 9.18 -17.35
CA ALA A 32 11.52 10.52 -16.84
C ALA A 32 10.03 10.90 -17.02
N ASP A 33 9.35 10.24 -17.95
CA ASP A 33 7.93 10.43 -18.27
C ASP A 33 7.00 9.45 -17.53
N GLY A 34 7.50 8.80 -16.47
CA GLY A 34 6.78 7.84 -15.64
C GLY A 34 6.57 6.47 -16.28
N THR A 35 7.22 6.19 -17.42
CA THR A 35 7.18 4.86 -18.04
C THR A 35 8.07 3.87 -17.31
N PHE A 36 7.70 2.58 -17.39
CA PHE A 36 8.51 1.49 -16.88
C PHE A 36 8.20 0.23 -17.71
N GLY A 37 9.23 -0.36 -18.32
CA GLY A 37 9.09 -1.55 -19.16
C GLY A 37 8.22 -1.34 -20.40
N ALA A 38 7.62 -2.42 -20.91
CA ALA A 38 6.95 -2.46 -22.21
C ALA A 38 5.45 -2.06 -22.16
N GLY A 39 4.89 -1.84 -20.96
CA GLY A 39 3.49 -1.47 -20.83
C GLY A 39 2.92 -1.55 -19.42
N ALA A 40 1.58 -1.54 -19.33
CA ALA A 40 0.86 -1.41 -18.06
C ALA A 40 1.13 -2.56 -17.08
N LEU A 41 1.47 -3.75 -17.58
CA LEU A 41 1.83 -4.86 -16.71
C LEU A 41 3.14 -4.56 -15.96
N ASP A 42 4.18 -4.16 -16.69
CA ASP A 42 5.49 -3.86 -16.11
C ASP A 42 5.40 -2.64 -15.19
N LEU A 43 4.69 -1.60 -15.62
CA LEU A 43 4.44 -0.41 -14.81
C LEU A 43 3.67 -0.72 -13.52
N GLY A 44 2.64 -1.55 -13.59
CA GLY A 44 1.90 -2.00 -12.40
C GLY A 44 2.79 -2.77 -11.42
N TRP A 45 3.64 -3.67 -11.94
CA TRP A 45 4.61 -4.39 -11.11
C TRP A 45 5.67 -3.47 -10.50
N ALA A 46 6.15 -2.47 -11.24
CA ALA A 46 7.11 -1.49 -10.76
C ALA A 46 6.52 -0.65 -9.62
N LEU A 47 5.28 -0.20 -9.73
CA LEU A 47 4.58 0.56 -8.69
C LEU A 47 4.37 -0.27 -7.41
N LEU A 48 4.03 -1.56 -7.55
CA LEU A 48 3.91 -2.46 -6.41
C LEU A 48 5.29 -2.71 -5.75
N ALA A 49 6.33 -2.89 -6.57
CA ALA A 49 7.70 -3.06 -6.08
C ALA A 49 8.25 -1.79 -5.41
N ALA A 50 7.92 -0.61 -5.93
CA ALA A 50 8.27 0.68 -5.32
C ALA A 50 7.72 0.77 -3.89
N ARG A 51 6.44 0.41 -3.70
CA ARG A 51 5.83 0.35 -2.38
C ARG A 51 6.56 -0.64 -1.46
N ALA A 52 6.88 -1.83 -1.97
CA ALA A 52 7.62 -2.85 -1.22
C ALA A 52 9.03 -2.40 -0.80
N ALA A 53 9.67 -1.55 -1.60
CA ALA A 53 10.97 -0.93 -1.31
C ALA A 53 10.87 0.39 -0.52
N ALA A 54 9.69 0.78 -0.03
CA ALA A 54 9.46 2.09 0.61
C ALA A 54 9.98 3.27 -0.24
N MET A 55 9.81 3.17 -1.56
CA MET A 55 10.26 4.14 -2.55
C MET A 55 9.04 4.80 -3.19
N GLU A 56 9.05 6.14 -3.22
CA GLU A 56 8.09 6.91 -3.99
C GLU A 56 8.39 6.78 -5.48
N PRO A 57 7.43 6.32 -6.31
CA PRO A 57 7.60 6.29 -7.76
C PRO A 57 7.57 7.72 -8.33
N PRO A 58 8.02 7.91 -9.58
CA PRO A 58 7.83 9.18 -10.28
C PRO A 58 6.35 9.60 -10.28
N GLN A 59 6.07 10.90 -10.08
CA GLN A 59 4.70 11.42 -9.98
C GLN A 59 3.84 11.04 -11.20
N LEU A 60 4.46 11.05 -12.39
CA LEU A 60 3.79 10.72 -13.66
C LEU A 60 3.46 9.23 -13.82
N ALA A 61 4.01 8.33 -13.00
CA ALA A 61 3.84 6.88 -13.18
C ALA A 61 2.38 6.43 -12.98
N LEU A 62 1.69 6.99 -11.98
CA LEU A 62 0.28 6.69 -11.73
C LEU A 62 -0.62 7.27 -12.83
N GLU A 63 -0.32 8.48 -13.29
CA GLU A 63 -1.03 9.08 -14.42
C GLU A 63 -0.85 8.25 -15.70
N ARG A 64 0.37 7.81 -15.99
CA ARG A 64 0.66 6.92 -17.11
C ARG A 64 -0.14 5.61 -17.00
N LEU A 65 -0.19 5.01 -15.81
CA LEU A 65 -0.99 3.81 -15.60
C LEU A 65 -2.46 4.08 -15.89
N ARG A 66 -3.04 5.21 -15.46
CA ARG A 66 -4.43 5.58 -15.79
C ARG A 66 -4.63 5.76 -17.30
N LEU A 67 -3.71 6.45 -17.99
CA LEU A 67 -3.77 6.71 -19.43
C LEU A 67 -3.66 5.45 -20.30
N THR A 68 -3.00 4.41 -19.80
CA THR A 68 -2.90 3.11 -20.51
C THR A 68 -4.14 2.23 -20.36
N GLN A 69 -5.15 2.65 -19.60
CA GLN A 69 -6.42 1.92 -19.50
C GLN A 69 -7.14 1.94 -20.85
N GLY A 70 -7.44 0.75 -21.39
CA GLY A 70 -8.17 0.61 -22.64
C GLY A 70 -9.58 1.18 -22.54
N THR A 71 -10.20 1.52 -23.68
CA THR A 71 -11.55 2.09 -23.75
C THR A 71 -12.61 1.17 -23.14
N ASP A 72 -12.41 -0.14 -23.20
CA ASP A 72 -13.26 -1.16 -22.58
C ASP A 72 -13.16 -1.19 -21.04
N GLY A 73 -12.19 -0.49 -20.45
CA GLY A 73 -11.96 -0.36 -19.02
C GLY A 73 -10.94 -1.34 -18.44
N GLY A 74 -10.41 -2.28 -19.23
CA GLY A 74 -9.32 -3.15 -18.80
C GLY A 74 -7.96 -2.58 -19.18
N TRP A 75 -6.88 -3.18 -18.68
CA TRP A 75 -5.52 -2.85 -19.10
C TRP A 75 -4.95 -3.93 -20.01
N PRO A 76 -4.36 -3.54 -21.15
CA PRO A 76 -3.54 -4.43 -21.95
C PRO A 76 -2.12 -4.51 -21.37
N SER A 77 -1.47 -5.67 -21.49
CA SER A 77 -0.09 -5.83 -21.01
C SER A 77 0.89 -4.84 -21.64
N ARG A 78 0.65 -4.48 -22.90
CA ARG A 78 1.43 -3.51 -23.69
C ARG A 78 0.53 -2.75 -24.68
N SER A 79 1.04 -1.64 -25.22
CA SER A 79 0.32 -0.86 -26.23
C SER A 79 -0.10 -1.72 -27.43
N GLY A 80 -1.33 -1.51 -27.91
CA GLY A 80 -1.95 -2.26 -29.01
C GLY A 80 -2.40 -3.69 -28.67
N ALA A 81 -2.10 -4.22 -27.48
CA ALA A 81 -2.63 -5.51 -27.06
C ALA A 81 -4.08 -5.40 -26.57
N ARG A 82 -4.75 -6.55 -26.47
CA ARG A 82 -6.07 -6.63 -25.83
C ARG A 82 -5.91 -6.56 -24.32
N ALA A 83 -6.88 -5.94 -23.64
CA ALA A 83 -6.97 -5.99 -22.19
C ALA A 83 -7.08 -7.44 -21.67
N ASP A 84 -6.38 -7.73 -20.58
CA ASP A 84 -6.36 -9.06 -19.96
C ASP A 84 -6.55 -8.99 -18.45
N THR A 85 -6.95 -10.12 -17.86
CA THR A 85 -7.33 -10.21 -16.46
C THR A 85 -6.17 -9.97 -15.50
N VAL A 86 -4.98 -10.49 -15.82
CA VAL A 86 -3.80 -10.36 -14.93
C VAL A 86 -3.33 -8.93 -14.92
N THR A 87 -3.20 -8.30 -16.09
CA THR A 87 -2.77 -6.91 -16.19
C THR A 87 -3.78 -5.97 -15.54
N THR A 88 -5.08 -6.16 -15.79
CA THR A 88 -6.14 -5.36 -15.16
C THR A 88 -6.12 -5.49 -13.64
N ALA A 89 -5.99 -6.71 -13.11
CA ALA A 89 -5.90 -6.92 -11.66
C ALA A 89 -4.62 -6.35 -11.05
N THR A 90 -3.51 -6.39 -11.76
CA THR A 90 -2.22 -5.82 -11.32
C THR A 90 -2.31 -4.29 -11.28
N ALA A 91 -2.85 -3.66 -12.33
CA ALA A 91 -3.05 -2.21 -12.37
C ALA A 91 -3.96 -1.72 -11.23
N LEU A 92 -5.05 -2.45 -10.95
CA LEU A 92 -5.95 -2.14 -9.84
C LEU A 92 -5.25 -2.21 -8.48
N GLN A 93 -4.41 -3.23 -8.26
CA GLN A 93 -3.63 -3.34 -7.02
C GLN A 93 -2.62 -2.20 -6.89
N ALA A 94 -1.91 -1.86 -7.97
CA ALA A 94 -0.97 -0.74 -7.99
C ALA A 94 -1.67 0.60 -7.67
N LEU A 95 -2.77 0.90 -8.34
CA LEU A 95 -3.55 2.12 -8.10
C LEU A 95 -4.07 2.19 -6.65
N ALA A 96 -4.66 1.10 -6.14
CA ALA A 96 -5.15 1.06 -4.77
C ALA A 96 -4.03 1.23 -3.73
N THR A 97 -2.85 0.63 -3.98
CA THR A 97 -1.66 0.77 -3.13
C THR A 97 -1.24 2.23 -2.97
N TRP A 98 -1.39 3.02 -4.02
CA TRP A 98 -1.03 4.43 -4.07
C TRP A 98 -2.22 5.38 -3.88
N GLY A 99 -3.29 4.90 -3.23
CA GLY A 99 -4.39 5.74 -2.75
C GLY A 99 -5.42 6.15 -3.80
N GLU A 100 -5.52 5.46 -4.94
CA GLU A 100 -6.59 5.69 -5.90
C GLU A 100 -7.98 5.51 -5.23
N PRO A 101 -8.89 6.49 -5.35
CA PRO A 101 -10.23 6.36 -4.78
C PRO A 101 -11.00 5.17 -5.37
N ARG A 102 -11.68 4.41 -4.50
CA ARG A 102 -12.43 3.21 -4.89
C ARG A 102 -13.61 3.50 -5.83
N ASP A 103 -14.07 4.75 -5.84
CA ASP A 103 -15.15 5.25 -6.67
C ASP A 103 -14.64 6.02 -7.89
N SER A 104 -13.33 6.10 -8.14
CA SER A 104 -12.79 6.79 -9.32
C SER A 104 -13.30 6.19 -10.63
N ASP A 105 -13.35 6.98 -11.70
CA ASP A 105 -13.86 6.47 -12.98
C ASP A 105 -13.02 5.30 -13.52
N THR A 106 -11.70 5.42 -13.39
CA THR A 106 -10.73 4.36 -13.70
C THR A 106 -11.08 3.06 -12.99
N VAL A 107 -11.32 3.10 -11.68
CA VAL A 107 -11.69 1.92 -10.89
C VAL A 107 -13.06 1.38 -11.29
N ARG A 108 -14.07 2.23 -11.49
CA ARG A 108 -15.42 1.79 -11.89
C ARG A 108 -15.42 1.11 -13.26
N ARG A 109 -14.64 1.62 -14.21
CA ARG A 109 -14.48 1.03 -15.55
C ARG A 109 -13.82 -0.36 -15.47
N ALA A 110 -12.78 -0.49 -14.66
CA ALA A 110 -12.09 -1.76 -14.42
C ALA A 110 -12.98 -2.80 -13.74
N ARG A 111 -13.76 -2.37 -12.73
CA ARG A 111 -14.76 -3.21 -12.07
C ARG A 111 -15.77 -3.77 -13.07
N ARG A 112 -16.34 -2.90 -13.92
CA ARG A 112 -17.27 -3.31 -14.98
C ARG A 112 -16.59 -4.27 -15.97
N TRP A 113 -15.33 -4.04 -16.32
CA TRP A 113 -14.59 -4.92 -17.21
C TRP A 113 -14.43 -6.33 -16.62
N LEU A 114 -13.99 -6.45 -15.36
CA LEU A 114 -13.85 -7.73 -14.66
C LEU A 114 -15.20 -8.46 -14.53
N LEU A 115 -16.27 -7.75 -14.17
CA LEU A 115 -17.63 -8.32 -14.12
C LEU A 115 -18.08 -8.92 -15.47
N ARG A 116 -17.63 -8.36 -16.60
CA ARG A 116 -17.92 -8.92 -17.94
C ARG A 116 -17.04 -10.11 -18.32
N GLN A 117 -15.85 -10.23 -17.71
CA GLN A 117 -14.93 -11.35 -17.96
C GLN A 117 -15.35 -12.62 -17.21
N GLN A 118 -15.86 -12.48 -15.98
CA GLN A 118 -16.19 -13.61 -15.13
C GLN A 118 -17.18 -14.56 -15.82
N ARG A 119 -16.84 -15.84 -15.83
CA ARG A 119 -17.59 -16.90 -16.52
C ARG A 119 -18.68 -17.46 -15.61
N ARG A 120 -19.62 -18.21 -16.20
CA ARG A 120 -20.73 -18.86 -15.48
C ARG A 120 -20.26 -19.80 -14.36
N ASP A 121 -19.08 -20.38 -14.50
CA ASP A 121 -18.43 -21.23 -13.50
C ASP A 121 -17.87 -20.44 -12.30
N GLY A 122 -17.98 -19.11 -12.29
CA GLY A 122 -17.48 -18.23 -11.23
C GLY A 122 -15.99 -17.86 -11.39
N GLY A 123 -15.25 -18.52 -12.28
CA GLY A 123 -13.85 -18.25 -12.55
C GLY A 123 -13.64 -17.13 -13.57
N PHE A 124 -12.36 -16.79 -13.77
CA PHE A 124 -11.94 -15.78 -14.72
C PHE A 124 -11.01 -16.37 -15.78
N PRO A 125 -11.21 -16.00 -17.06
CA PRO A 125 -10.29 -16.30 -18.15
C PRO A 125 -9.26 -15.18 -18.31
N VAL A 126 -8.27 -15.39 -19.18
CA VAL A 126 -7.36 -14.31 -19.62
C VAL A 126 -8.12 -13.14 -20.27
N TRP A 127 -9.14 -13.44 -21.07
CA TRP A 127 -10.14 -12.50 -21.56
C TRP A 127 -11.40 -13.25 -22.01
N ARG A 128 -12.50 -12.52 -22.20
CA ARG A 128 -13.82 -13.05 -22.54
C ARG A 128 -13.76 -13.93 -23.79
N GLY A 129 -14.34 -15.12 -23.66
CA GLY A 129 -14.38 -16.15 -24.71
C GLY A 129 -13.41 -17.31 -24.45
N ARG A 130 -12.41 -17.12 -23.57
CA ARG A 130 -11.49 -18.19 -23.16
C ARG A 130 -12.05 -18.94 -21.94
N ARG A 131 -11.40 -20.05 -21.59
CA ARG A 131 -11.71 -20.86 -20.40
C ARG A 131 -11.18 -20.17 -19.15
N SER A 132 -11.86 -20.36 -18.03
CA SER A 132 -11.38 -19.94 -16.72
C SER A 132 -10.13 -20.73 -16.33
N THR A 133 -9.20 -20.12 -15.59
CA THR A 133 -8.06 -20.83 -14.99
C THR A 133 -7.87 -20.43 -13.53
N ALA A 134 -7.14 -21.23 -12.76
CA ALA A 134 -6.76 -20.89 -11.40
C ALA A 134 -5.94 -19.59 -11.33
N VAL A 135 -5.02 -19.39 -12.27
CA VAL A 135 -4.10 -18.24 -12.29
C VAL A 135 -4.87 -16.94 -12.49
N GLU A 136 -5.69 -16.86 -13.53
CA GLU A 136 -6.47 -15.65 -13.79
C GLU A 136 -7.54 -15.40 -12.72
N THR A 137 -8.15 -16.46 -12.19
CA THR A 137 -9.14 -16.33 -11.12
C THR A 137 -8.50 -15.82 -9.83
N ALA A 138 -7.31 -16.28 -9.49
CA ALA A 138 -6.58 -15.80 -8.33
C ALA A 138 -6.20 -14.33 -8.47
N TRP A 139 -5.65 -13.92 -9.62
CA TRP A 139 -5.34 -12.52 -9.91
C TRP A 139 -6.59 -11.63 -9.87
N ALA A 140 -7.67 -12.04 -10.53
CA ALA A 140 -8.94 -11.32 -10.47
C ALA A 140 -9.44 -11.16 -9.04
N THR A 141 -9.30 -12.20 -8.20
CA THR A 141 -9.70 -12.14 -6.77
C THR A 141 -8.91 -11.09 -6.00
N LEU A 142 -7.60 -11.00 -6.22
CA LEU A 142 -6.75 -9.97 -5.61
C LEU A 142 -7.15 -8.57 -6.11
N GLY A 143 -7.40 -8.43 -7.42
CA GLY A 143 -7.90 -7.19 -8.02
C GLY A 143 -9.24 -6.75 -7.43
N ILE A 144 -10.21 -7.67 -7.29
CA ILE A 144 -11.52 -7.42 -6.66
C ILE A 144 -11.35 -6.85 -5.26
N ARG A 145 -10.47 -7.43 -4.46
CA ARG A 145 -10.18 -6.92 -3.12
C ARG A 145 -9.51 -5.56 -3.12
N ALA A 146 -8.62 -5.29 -4.09
CA ALA A 146 -8.02 -3.97 -4.26
C ALA A 146 -9.08 -2.88 -4.55
N LEU A 147 -10.22 -3.25 -5.16
CA LEU A 147 -11.38 -2.35 -5.31
C LEU A 147 -12.13 -2.07 -4.00
N GLY A 148 -11.78 -2.77 -2.91
CA GLY A 148 -12.54 -2.81 -1.67
C GLY A 148 -13.77 -3.72 -1.70
N ASP A 149 -13.95 -4.50 -2.77
CA ASP A 149 -15.07 -5.44 -2.88
C ASP A 149 -14.75 -6.77 -2.19
N ASP A 150 -15.76 -7.42 -1.62
CA ASP A 150 -15.64 -8.80 -1.15
C ASP A 150 -15.89 -9.78 -2.32
N PRO A 151 -14.92 -10.64 -2.69
CA PRO A 151 -15.11 -11.67 -3.71
C PRO A 151 -16.18 -12.73 -3.35
N ARG A 152 -16.70 -12.74 -2.12
CA ARG A 152 -17.83 -13.59 -1.70
C ARG A 152 -19.19 -12.93 -1.87
N SER A 153 -19.24 -11.62 -2.12
CA SER A 153 -20.48 -10.84 -2.25
C SER A 153 -21.31 -11.29 -3.47
N ALA A 154 -22.60 -10.91 -3.47
CA ALA A 154 -23.54 -11.26 -4.53
C ALA A 154 -23.07 -10.77 -5.92
N SER A 155 -22.41 -9.61 -5.99
CA SER A 155 -21.89 -9.03 -7.24
C SER A 155 -20.88 -9.93 -7.96
N TRP A 156 -20.14 -10.75 -7.20
CA TRP A 156 -19.10 -11.63 -7.73
C TRP A 156 -19.53 -13.11 -7.77
N ARG A 157 -20.81 -13.40 -7.52
CA ARG A 157 -21.39 -14.74 -7.61
C ARG A 157 -22.16 -14.94 -8.91
N ARG A 158 -22.03 -16.13 -9.45
CA ARG A 158 -22.76 -16.62 -10.62
C ARG A 158 -23.64 -17.78 -10.20
N ARG A 159 -24.89 -17.78 -10.67
CA ARG A 159 -25.85 -18.86 -10.42
C ARG A 159 -25.27 -20.19 -10.92
N GLY A 160 -25.27 -21.21 -10.06
CA GLY A 160 -24.73 -22.54 -10.36
C GLY A 160 -23.20 -22.67 -10.33
N GLY A 161 -22.44 -21.61 -10.61
CA GLY A 161 -20.96 -21.65 -10.58
C GLY A 161 -20.31 -21.16 -9.28
N GLY A 162 -21.05 -20.42 -8.46
CA GLY A 162 -20.50 -19.76 -7.27
C GLY A 162 -19.70 -18.51 -7.62
N GLY A 163 -18.70 -18.16 -6.80
CA GLY A 163 -17.82 -17.01 -7.04
C GLY A 163 -16.37 -17.44 -7.30
N PRO A 164 -15.43 -16.50 -7.43
CA PRO A 164 -14.04 -16.81 -7.78
C PRO A 164 -13.35 -17.72 -6.77
N LEU A 165 -13.57 -17.52 -5.46
CA LEU A 165 -13.05 -18.41 -4.42
C LEU A 165 -13.67 -19.82 -4.49
N GLY A 166 -14.92 -19.93 -4.93
CA GLY A 166 -15.57 -21.22 -5.16
C GLY A 166 -14.96 -21.97 -6.35
N TYR A 167 -14.64 -21.24 -7.43
CA TYR A 167 -13.93 -21.78 -8.58
C TYR A 167 -12.55 -22.31 -8.20
N LEU A 168 -11.73 -21.51 -7.48
CA LEU A 168 -10.40 -21.93 -7.03
C LEU A 168 -10.44 -23.17 -6.13
N ARG A 169 -11.40 -23.24 -5.20
CA ARG A 169 -11.56 -24.38 -4.30
C ARG A 169 -11.86 -25.68 -5.04
N ARG A 170 -12.59 -25.65 -6.17
CA ARG A 170 -12.85 -26.85 -6.98
C ARG A 170 -11.63 -27.34 -7.76
N LEU A 171 -10.61 -26.50 -7.94
CA LEU A 171 -9.35 -26.90 -8.58
C LEU A 171 -8.32 -27.42 -7.57
N GLN A 172 -8.62 -27.38 -6.28
CA GLN A 172 -7.78 -27.95 -5.23
C GLN A 172 -7.97 -29.47 -5.16
N GLY A 173 -6.87 -30.20 -5.30
CA GLY A 173 -6.82 -31.66 -5.12
C GLY A 173 -6.76 -32.07 -3.65
N ALA A 174 -6.80 -33.37 -3.40
CA ALA A 174 -6.75 -33.94 -2.04
C ALA A 174 -5.43 -33.64 -1.30
N SER A 175 -4.33 -33.42 -2.03
CA SER A 175 -3.03 -33.01 -1.47
C SER A 175 -3.02 -31.56 -0.97
N GLY A 176 -4.06 -30.79 -1.31
CA GLY A 176 -4.10 -29.33 -1.13
C GLY A 176 -3.47 -28.54 -2.29
N GLY A 177 -2.79 -29.20 -3.23
CA GLY A 177 -2.29 -28.58 -4.46
C GLY A 177 -3.41 -28.17 -5.41
N VAL A 178 -3.15 -27.18 -6.27
CA VAL A 178 -4.15 -26.63 -7.19
C VAL A 178 -3.73 -26.87 -8.64
N VAL A 179 -4.65 -27.40 -9.45
CA VAL A 179 -4.47 -27.53 -10.90
C VAL A 179 -4.81 -26.22 -11.60
N VAL A 180 -4.16 -25.90 -12.73
CA VAL A 180 -4.46 -24.67 -13.49
C VAL A 180 -5.87 -24.71 -14.09
N THR A 181 -6.27 -25.90 -14.58
CA THR A 181 -7.58 -26.20 -15.15
C THR A 181 -7.98 -27.62 -14.76
N ALA A 182 -9.28 -27.90 -14.66
CA ALA A 182 -9.79 -29.23 -14.35
C ALA A 182 -9.18 -30.31 -15.26
N GLY A 183 -8.78 -31.44 -14.67
CA GLY A 183 -8.11 -32.54 -15.38
C GLY A 183 -6.60 -32.35 -15.62
N GLY A 184 -6.02 -31.23 -15.21
CA GLY A 184 -4.59 -30.97 -15.29
C GLY A 184 -3.79 -31.57 -14.13
N ARG A 185 -2.47 -31.37 -14.17
CA ARG A 185 -1.57 -31.65 -13.03
C ARG A 185 -1.53 -30.45 -12.08
N GLU A 186 -1.24 -30.73 -10.82
CA GLU A 186 -1.07 -29.68 -9.81
C GLU A 186 0.12 -28.78 -10.16
N SER A 187 -0.04 -27.48 -9.91
CA SER A 187 0.93 -26.44 -10.27
C SER A 187 1.28 -25.64 -9.03
N VAL A 188 2.58 -25.58 -8.70
CA VAL A 188 3.09 -24.77 -7.59
C VAL A 188 2.65 -23.32 -7.70
N LEU A 189 2.69 -22.74 -8.91
CA LEU A 189 2.24 -21.37 -9.16
C LEU A 189 0.75 -21.21 -8.88
N ALA A 190 -0.09 -22.11 -9.39
CA ALA A 190 -1.52 -22.05 -9.17
C ALA A 190 -1.87 -22.20 -7.67
N THR A 191 -1.17 -23.11 -6.97
CA THR A 191 -1.32 -23.29 -5.52
C THR A 191 -0.95 -22.02 -4.76
N ALA A 192 0.21 -21.42 -5.05
CA ALA A 192 0.67 -20.21 -4.38
C ALA A 192 -0.26 -19.02 -4.61
N LEU A 193 -0.66 -18.76 -5.86
CA LEU A 193 -1.61 -17.68 -6.18
C LEU A 193 -2.98 -17.92 -5.56
N THR A 194 -3.43 -19.18 -5.51
CA THR A 194 -4.69 -19.53 -4.83
C THR A 194 -4.61 -19.23 -3.34
N ALA A 195 -3.51 -19.60 -2.68
CA ALA A 195 -3.28 -19.28 -1.27
C ALA A 195 -3.34 -17.76 -1.02
N LEU A 196 -2.67 -16.95 -1.87
CA LEU A 196 -2.74 -15.49 -1.82
C LEU A 196 -4.18 -14.99 -2.00
N ALA A 197 -4.91 -15.54 -2.97
CA ALA A 197 -6.32 -15.22 -3.19
C ALA A 197 -7.21 -15.60 -1.99
N PHE A 198 -6.85 -16.60 -1.17
CA PHE A 198 -7.57 -16.91 0.08
C PHE A 198 -7.15 -16.05 1.27
N ALA A 199 -5.89 -15.61 1.35
CA ALA A 199 -5.29 -14.89 2.49
C ALA A 199 -5.97 -13.56 2.87
N GLY A 200 -6.88 -13.04 2.06
CA GLY A 200 -7.73 -11.90 2.44
C GLY A 200 -7.23 -10.53 2.02
N ARG A 201 -5.99 -10.40 1.52
CA ARG A 201 -5.34 -9.10 1.26
C ARG A 201 -4.83 -8.99 -0.18
N PRO A 202 -4.96 -7.83 -0.86
CA PRO A 202 -4.32 -7.57 -2.15
C PRO A 202 -2.79 -7.39 -1.98
N LEU A 203 -2.04 -7.43 -3.08
CA LEU A 203 -0.62 -7.09 -3.06
C LEU A 203 -0.41 -5.57 -2.97
N PRO A 204 0.71 -5.12 -2.38
CA PRO A 204 1.68 -5.93 -1.60
C PRO A 204 1.04 -6.46 -0.31
N LEU A 205 1.30 -7.73 0.01
CA LEU A 205 0.91 -8.28 1.30
C LEU A 205 1.82 -7.66 2.35
N GLU A 206 1.29 -6.74 3.15
CA GLU A 206 2.02 -6.29 4.34
C GLU A 206 2.24 -7.49 5.25
N SER A 207 3.51 -7.80 5.50
CA SER A 207 3.97 -8.86 6.40
C SER A 207 3.23 -8.77 7.74
N THR A 208 2.70 -9.90 8.17
CA THR A 208 2.23 -10.13 9.55
C THR A 208 3.31 -10.83 10.39
N ALA A 209 4.57 -10.84 9.92
CA ALA A 209 5.68 -11.08 10.83
C ALA A 209 5.75 -9.88 11.78
N SER A 210 5.75 -10.17 13.08
CA SER A 210 5.88 -9.19 14.17
C SER A 210 6.67 -7.97 13.74
N ALA A 211 6.02 -6.81 13.83
CA ALA A 211 6.62 -5.51 13.69
C ALA A 211 7.89 -5.42 14.55
N VAL A 212 9.03 -5.72 13.94
CA VAL A 212 10.24 -4.98 14.25
C VAL A 212 10.29 -3.89 13.20
N VAL A 213 9.45 -2.87 13.40
CA VAL A 213 9.74 -1.57 12.81
C VAL A 213 11.13 -1.20 13.30
N VAL A 214 11.99 -0.77 12.38
CA VAL A 214 13.34 -0.30 12.68
C VAL A 214 13.26 0.90 13.64
N SER A 215 13.24 0.57 14.93
CA SER A 215 13.78 1.18 16.15
C SER A 215 13.90 2.70 16.35
N HIS A 216 13.37 3.56 15.48
CA HIS A 216 13.52 5.00 15.62
C HIS A 216 12.18 5.71 15.59
N GLY A 217 11.77 6.24 16.74
CA GLY A 217 10.60 7.10 16.85
C GLY A 217 10.74 8.39 16.02
N PRO A 218 9.62 9.09 15.80
CA PRO A 218 9.59 10.37 15.08
C PRO A 218 10.49 11.41 15.75
N ARG A 219 10.99 12.39 15.01
CA ARG A 219 11.95 13.39 15.54
C ARG A 219 11.45 14.82 15.38
N VAL A 220 11.86 15.67 16.33
CA VAL A 220 11.72 17.13 16.20
C VAL A 220 12.69 17.62 15.13
N ILE A 221 12.18 18.31 14.11
CA ILE A 221 13.00 18.91 13.03
C ILE A 221 13.21 20.40 13.24
N ARG A 222 12.28 21.08 13.92
CA ARG A 222 12.38 22.50 14.24
C ARG A 222 11.61 22.78 15.51
N ARG A 223 12.14 23.65 16.36
CA ARG A 223 11.43 24.20 17.51
C ARG A 223 11.68 25.70 17.63
N SER A 224 10.66 26.41 18.08
CA SER A 224 10.70 27.80 18.48
C SER A 224 9.95 27.91 19.82
N PRO A 225 10.61 28.33 20.90
CA PRO A 225 12.01 28.71 20.97
C PRO A 225 12.96 27.51 20.89
N VAL A 226 14.22 27.79 20.54
CA VAL A 226 15.33 26.84 20.73
C VAL A 226 15.64 26.66 22.22
N ASP A 227 16.55 25.76 22.57
CA ASP A 227 16.89 25.51 23.98
C ASP A 227 17.44 26.78 24.65
N GLY A 228 16.83 27.17 25.76
CA GLY A 228 17.10 28.41 26.48
C GLY A 228 16.45 29.67 25.88
N GLY A 229 15.97 29.63 24.63
CA GLY A 229 15.45 30.81 23.96
C GLY A 229 14.12 31.33 24.55
N HIS A 230 13.90 32.64 24.45
CA HIS A 230 12.61 33.24 24.78
C HIS A 230 11.57 32.94 23.69
N PRO A 231 10.37 32.44 24.05
CA PRO A 231 9.30 32.25 23.08
C PRO A 231 8.71 33.61 22.66
N GLY A 232 8.30 33.71 21.40
CA GLY A 232 7.45 34.81 20.91
C GLY A 232 6.00 34.65 21.37
N GLU A 233 5.04 35.01 20.52
CA GLU A 233 3.60 34.83 20.82
C GLU A 233 3.18 33.35 20.91
N VAL A 234 3.87 32.48 20.18
CA VAL A 234 3.59 31.05 20.11
C VAL A 234 4.86 30.21 20.30
N VAL A 235 4.69 29.06 20.96
CA VAL A 235 5.64 27.96 20.91
C VAL A 235 5.24 27.06 19.74
N LEU A 236 6.19 26.82 18.84
CA LEU A 236 6.00 26.03 17.63
C LEU A 236 7.02 24.90 17.60
N VAL A 237 6.56 23.69 17.35
CA VAL A 237 7.43 22.53 17.13
C VAL A 237 6.98 21.83 15.86
N ALA A 238 7.89 21.68 14.90
CA ALA A 238 7.70 20.82 13.74
C ALA A 238 8.44 19.51 13.98
N TYR A 239 7.79 18.42 13.60
CA TYR A 239 8.34 17.08 13.70
C TYR A 239 8.11 16.32 12.41
N ARG A 240 8.89 15.26 12.23
CA ARG A 240 8.80 14.39 11.07
C ARG A 240 9.04 12.97 11.50
N ASP A 241 8.30 12.05 10.89
CA ASP A 241 8.62 10.64 10.97
C ASP A 241 9.77 10.26 10.03
N ASN A 242 10.41 9.13 10.29
CA ASN A 242 11.48 8.63 9.44
C ASN A 242 10.95 8.27 8.04
N PRO A 243 11.81 8.32 7.00
CA PRO A 243 11.45 7.77 5.69
C PRO A 243 10.96 6.32 5.84
N GLY A 244 9.77 6.01 5.31
CA GLY A 244 9.13 4.70 5.49
C GLY A 244 8.35 4.50 6.81
N GLY A 245 8.32 5.52 7.68
CA GLY A 245 7.54 5.50 8.93
C GLY A 245 6.02 5.59 8.72
N THR A 246 5.26 5.32 9.78
CA THR A 246 3.78 5.27 9.76
C THR A 246 3.10 6.62 9.99
N GLY A 247 3.91 7.67 10.12
CA GLY A 247 3.51 9.03 10.45
C GLY A 247 3.23 9.19 11.95
N VAL A 248 3.50 10.39 12.45
CA VAL A 248 3.17 10.76 13.83
C VAL A 248 1.67 10.64 14.08
N ASP A 249 1.29 10.00 15.19
CA ASP A 249 -0.08 9.95 15.68
C ASP A 249 -0.38 11.20 16.54
N PRO A 250 -1.21 12.14 16.06
CA PRO A 250 -1.57 13.34 16.83
C PRO A 250 -2.23 13.02 18.18
N GLY A 251 -2.92 11.89 18.32
CA GLY A 251 -3.59 11.48 19.56
C GLY A 251 -2.61 11.04 20.66
N GLN A 252 -1.39 10.68 20.29
CA GLN A 252 -0.34 10.21 21.19
C GLN A 252 0.75 11.26 21.45
N VAL A 253 0.67 12.44 20.83
CA VAL A 253 1.57 13.56 21.15
C VAL A 253 1.27 14.06 22.56
N ARG A 254 2.30 14.25 23.38
CA ARG A 254 2.19 14.91 24.69
C ARG A 254 3.23 16.00 24.83
N PHE A 255 2.79 17.20 25.18
CA PHE A 255 3.64 18.35 25.43
C PHE A 255 3.49 18.82 26.87
N VAL A 256 4.53 18.60 27.67
CA VAL A 256 4.58 18.92 29.10
C VAL A 256 5.57 20.06 29.32
N VAL A 257 5.14 21.14 29.97
CA VAL A 257 6.03 22.27 30.30
C VAL A 257 5.92 22.58 31.78
N GLY A 258 7.07 22.64 32.48
CA GLY A 258 7.12 22.86 33.92
C GLY A 258 6.37 21.80 34.73
N GLY A 259 6.29 20.56 34.22
CA GLY A 259 5.54 19.46 34.82
C GLY A 259 4.03 19.46 34.52
N ARG A 260 3.50 20.47 33.83
CA ARG A 260 2.09 20.52 33.41
C ARG A 260 1.90 20.07 31.97
N ASP A 261 0.99 19.14 31.73
CA ASP A 261 0.57 18.79 30.37
C ASP A 261 -0.25 19.94 29.76
N VAL A 262 0.28 20.54 28.69
CA VAL A 262 -0.33 21.65 27.95
C VAL A 262 -0.84 21.21 26.57
N THR A 263 -0.87 19.90 26.29
CA THR A 263 -1.28 19.34 25.00
C THR A 263 -2.68 19.80 24.58
N ALA A 264 -3.64 19.80 25.50
CA ALA A 264 -5.02 20.21 25.21
C ALA A 264 -5.16 21.70 24.87
N ALA A 265 -4.19 22.54 25.25
CA ALA A 265 -4.15 23.95 24.89
C ALA A 265 -3.44 24.18 23.54
N ALA A 266 -2.89 23.13 22.93
CA ALA A 266 -2.15 23.20 21.69
C ALA A 266 -2.99 22.73 20.49
N ARG A 267 -2.69 23.30 19.32
CA ARG A 267 -3.09 22.73 18.04
C ARG A 267 -2.04 21.70 17.63
N VAL A 268 -2.43 20.43 17.67
CA VAL A 268 -1.58 19.28 17.32
C VAL A 268 -2.01 18.73 15.96
N THR A 269 -1.03 18.44 15.10
CA THR A 269 -1.24 17.82 13.77
C THR A 269 -0.25 16.68 13.57
N SER A 270 -0.25 16.02 12.41
CA SER A 270 0.79 15.02 12.08
C SER A 270 2.15 15.62 11.73
N LEU A 271 2.26 16.96 11.59
CA LEU A 271 3.48 17.66 11.17
C LEU A 271 4.05 18.60 12.23
N GLY A 272 3.24 18.96 13.22
CA GLY A 272 3.67 19.90 14.24
C GLY A 272 2.63 20.20 15.30
N LEU A 273 3.11 20.89 16.32
CA LEU A 273 2.43 21.39 17.50
C LEU A 273 2.59 22.93 17.52
N GLN A 274 1.50 23.63 17.81
CA GLN A 274 1.51 25.06 18.11
C GLN A 274 0.72 25.34 19.38
N VAL A 275 1.27 26.12 20.31
CA VAL A 275 0.58 26.54 21.54
C VAL A 275 0.91 27.99 21.84
N ALA A 276 -0.10 28.78 22.23
CA ALA A 276 0.09 30.17 22.62
C ALA A 276 0.99 30.24 23.87
N THR A 277 1.98 31.13 23.87
CA THR A 277 3.00 31.22 24.92
C THR A 277 2.39 31.48 26.31
N ASN A 278 1.29 32.23 26.39
CA ASN A 278 0.56 32.45 27.64
C ASN A 278 -0.10 31.18 28.22
N ARG A 279 -0.28 30.12 27.43
CA ARG A 279 -0.79 28.82 27.87
C ARG A 279 0.32 27.87 28.35
N VAL A 280 1.58 28.22 28.13
CA VAL A 280 2.74 27.36 28.46
C VAL A 280 3.17 27.53 29.94
N GLY A 281 2.76 28.62 30.59
CA GLY A 281 3.02 28.87 32.01
C GLY A 281 4.25 29.74 32.28
N PRO A 282 4.69 29.84 33.56
CA PRO A 282 5.85 30.63 33.95
C PRO A 282 7.15 30.06 33.38
N ARG A 283 8.16 30.93 33.21
CA ARG A 283 9.46 30.66 32.58
C ARG A 283 10.59 31.14 33.51
N PRO A 284 11.79 30.52 33.53
CA PRO A 284 12.20 29.38 32.71
C PRO A 284 11.45 28.10 33.08
N ALA A 285 11.16 27.27 32.08
CA ALA A 285 10.52 25.98 32.30
C ALA A 285 11.12 24.90 31.42
N THR A 286 11.25 23.69 31.99
CA THR A 286 11.60 22.49 31.22
C THR A 286 10.40 22.04 30.39
N ALA A 287 10.60 21.98 29.07
CA ALA A 287 9.67 21.47 28.10
C ALA A 287 10.06 20.04 27.71
N VAL A 288 9.08 19.14 27.72
CA VAL A 288 9.20 17.73 27.35
C VAL A 288 8.15 17.45 26.27
N LEU A 289 8.61 17.04 25.10
CA LEU A 289 7.75 16.58 24.02
C LEU A 289 7.92 15.08 23.84
N LEU A 290 6.82 14.36 23.97
CA LEU A 290 6.69 12.94 23.63
C LEU A 290 5.97 12.84 22.29
N LEU A 291 6.60 12.14 21.35
CA LEU A 291 6.03 11.85 20.04
C LEU A 291 5.93 10.33 19.89
N THR A 292 4.85 9.86 19.27
CA THR A 292 4.66 8.45 18.95
C THR A 292 4.13 8.35 17.52
N ASP A 293 4.67 7.43 16.74
CA ASP A 293 4.12 7.10 15.43
C ASP A 293 2.93 6.13 15.55
N ARG A 294 2.22 5.87 14.44
CA ARG A 294 1.09 4.93 14.45
C ARG A 294 1.49 3.48 14.65
N ALA A 295 2.78 3.16 14.62
CA ALA A 295 3.33 1.84 14.92
C ALA A 295 3.75 1.68 16.40
N GLY A 296 3.65 2.74 17.21
CA GLY A 296 4.02 2.72 18.62
C GLY A 296 5.48 3.07 18.92
N ASN A 297 6.27 3.50 17.92
CA ASN A 297 7.62 3.98 18.16
C ASN A 297 7.58 5.38 18.74
N SER A 298 8.21 5.57 19.89
CA SER A 298 8.21 6.84 20.60
C SER A 298 9.57 7.53 20.63
N SER A 299 9.56 8.85 20.72
CA SER A 299 10.73 9.65 21.06
C SER A 299 10.41 10.68 22.13
N ARG A 300 11.44 11.08 22.88
CA ARG A 300 11.36 12.08 23.93
C ARG A 300 12.39 13.17 23.66
N THR A 301 11.91 14.40 23.51
CA THR A 301 12.77 15.58 23.37
C THR A 301 12.59 16.48 24.58
N VAL A 302 13.70 16.94 25.17
CA VAL A 302 13.71 17.84 26.34
C VAL A 302 14.49 19.11 25.99
N TRP A 303 13.95 20.27 26.36
CA TRP A 303 14.65 21.55 26.27
C TRP A 303 14.11 22.56 27.29
N THR A 304 14.77 23.69 27.46
CA THR A 304 14.36 24.78 28.35
C THR A 304 13.74 25.92 27.54
N ILE A 305 12.63 26.49 28.03
CA ILE A 305 11.97 27.66 27.45
C ILE A 305 12.26 28.87 28.34
N GLY A 306 12.92 29.89 27.80
CA GLY A 306 13.12 31.20 28.43
C GLY A 306 14.11 31.21 29.59
N ARG A 307 15.33 30.70 29.36
CA ARG A 307 16.47 30.96 30.26
C ARG A 307 16.90 32.42 30.17
#